data_AF-A0A8C9VRE7-F1
#
_entry.id   AF-A0A8C9VRE7-F1
#
_cell.length_a   1.000
_cell.length_b   1.000
_cell.length_c   1.000
_cell.angle_alpha   90.00
_cell.angle_beta   90.00
_cell.angle_gamma   90.00
#
_symmetry.space_group_name_H-M   'P 1'
#
loop_
_entity.id
_entity.type
_entity.pdbx_description
1 polymer ?
#
loop_
_entity_poly.entity_id
_entity_poly.type
_entity_poly.pdbx_seq_one_letter_code
_entity_poly.pdbx_strand_id
1 'polypeptide(L)'
;MLESTVNYLWSVDDVLGQGATASVYKARSKKTGELVAVKVFNKLSYSRPYEVQMREFDMLRKLNHVNIVKLFAVEEMHLTSKKVLVMEFCSGGSLLSQLEEPENAFGLPESEFLIVLQCVVHGMNHLRENGVVHRDIKPGNIMRVVGEDGRSIYKLTDFGAARELEDDEKFVSIYGTEEYLHPDMYERAVLKKPQQKSYGVTVDLWSIGVTFYHAATGSLPFVPFGGPRRNKRIMYKITTEKPVGAIAGVQSVEDGPIEWSYQLPSHCQLSEGLKTQLVPVLASILEANQDKCWGFDQFFAETTGILHRVAIHIFSLQQATVHRIYIHFYNTASIFFDEVEKQTQVSTECQQYFFQGHSLILEPSMKVVSFPPTTPDRPIFLISRCPEKTVGLLYKERKEDHLHQCLEGMIAVLGVIHQYLRIACSLQQCQELILQGFYCYM
;
A
#
# COMPACT_ATOMS: atom_id res chain seq x y z
N MET A 1 -24.58 -23.39 -12.44
CA MET A 1 -24.64 -23.67 -13.92
C MET A 1 -23.22 -23.71 -14.45
N LEU A 2 -22.85 -24.70 -15.28
CA LEU A 2 -21.49 -24.80 -15.82
C LEU A 2 -21.37 -24.08 -17.16
N GLU A 3 -20.30 -23.30 -17.32
CA GLU A 3 -19.90 -22.67 -18.58
C GLU A 3 -18.52 -23.17 -18.99
N SER A 4 -18.18 -23.06 -20.28
CA SER A 4 -16.88 -23.49 -20.78
C SER A 4 -16.49 -22.85 -22.11
N THR A 5 -15.17 -22.84 -22.33
CA THR A 5 -14.52 -22.64 -23.63
C THR A 5 -13.94 -23.98 -24.11
N VAL A 6 -13.21 -23.97 -25.23
CA VAL A 6 -12.54 -25.16 -25.76
C VAL A 6 -11.70 -25.85 -24.67
N ASN A 7 -10.88 -25.09 -23.93
CA ASN A 7 -9.90 -25.66 -23.00
C ASN A 7 -10.23 -25.46 -21.51
N TYR A 8 -11.21 -24.63 -21.15
CA TYR A 8 -11.47 -24.27 -19.75
C TYR A 8 -12.94 -24.45 -19.38
N LEU A 9 -13.21 -24.74 -18.09
CA LEU A 9 -14.56 -24.88 -17.53
C LEU A 9 -14.67 -24.16 -16.18
N TRP A 10 -15.84 -23.60 -15.87
CA TRP A 10 -16.13 -22.96 -14.58
C TRP A 10 -17.60 -23.10 -14.21
N SER A 11 -17.91 -22.97 -12.92
CA SER A 11 -19.27 -22.74 -12.45
C SER A 11 -19.56 -21.24 -12.41
N VAL A 12 -20.77 -20.84 -12.80
CA VAL A 12 -21.23 -19.45 -12.61
C VAL A 12 -21.35 -19.06 -11.14
N ASP A 13 -21.36 -20.03 -10.23
CA ASP A 13 -21.42 -19.81 -8.79
C ASP A 13 -20.03 -19.52 -8.19
N ASP A 14 -18.95 -19.88 -8.91
CA ASP A 14 -17.56 -19.68 -8.47
C ASP A 14 -17.03 -18.28 -8.86
N VAL A 15 -17.78 -17.23 -8.49
CA VAL A 15 -17.41 -15.84 -8.79
C VAL A 15 -16.25 -15.38 -7.90
N LEU A 16 -15.18 -14.89 -8.52
CA LEU A 16 -14.05 -14.26 -7.85
C LEU A 16 -14.21 -12.74 -7.74
N GLY A 17 -14.85 -12.11 -8.72
CA GLY A 17 -15.08 -10.68 -8.72
C GLY A 17 -16.10 -10.26 -9.78
N GLN A 18 -16.85 -9.20 -9.49
CA GLN A 18 -17.87 -8.67 -10.39
C GLN A 18 -17.68 -7.17 -10.58
N GLY A 19 -17.53 -6.75 -11.84
CA GLY A 19 -17.39 -5.35 -12.22
C GLY A 19 -18.49 -4.91 -13.17
N ALA A 20 -18.45 -3.63 -13.53
CA ALA A 20 -19.43 -3.02 -14.44
C ALA A 20 -19.39 -3.60 -15.87
N THR A 21 -18.25 -4.16 -16.30
CA THR A 21 -18.00 -4.63 -17.67
C THR A 21 -17.80 -6.13 -17.78
N ALA A 22 -17.49 -6.81 -16.67
CA ALA A 22 -17.14 -8.23 -16.69
C ALA A 22 -17.37 -8.88 -15.33
N SER A 23 -17.40 -10.21 -15.34
CA SER A 23 -17.34 -11.04 -14.15
C SER A 23 -16.15 -11.99 -14.28
N VAL A 24 -15.45 -12.22 -13.18
CA VAL A 24 -14.27 -13.08 -13.12
C VAL A 24 -14.65 -14.32 -12.33
N TYR A 25 -14.37 -15.50 -12.88
CA TYR A 25 -14.72 -16.79 -12.31
C TYR A 25 -13.48 -17.61 -12.03
N LYS A 26 -13.54 -18.43 -10.97
CA LYS A 26 -12.57 -19.50 -10.75
C LYS A 26 -12.88 -20.61 -11.73
N ALA A 27 -11.88 -20.99 -12.52
CA ALA A 27 -12.02 -21.96 -13.58
C ALA A 27 -10.92 -23.02 -13.47
N ARG A 28 -11.05 -24.06 -14.30
CA ARG A 28 -10.08 -25.13 -14.39
C ARG A 28 -9.74 -25.44 -15.85
N SER A 29 -8.46 -25.67 -16.11
CA SER A 29 -7.98 -26.27 -17.36
C SER A 29 -8.54 -27.68 -17.52
N LYS A 30 -9.24 -27.96 -18.63
CA LYS A 30 -9.79 -29.29 -18.95
C LYS A 30 -8.68 -30.33 -19.15
N LYS A 31 -7.50 -29.91 -19.61
CA LYS A 31 -6.37 -30.79 -19.90
C LYS A 31 -5.52 -31.08 -18.67
N THR A 32 -5.15 -30.03 -17.92
CA THR A 32 -4.17 -30.15 -16.82
C THR A 32 -4.82 -30.19 -15.45
N GLY A 33 -6.08 -29.77 -15.33
CA GLY A 33 -6.74 -29.64 -14.04
C GLY A 33 -6.27 -28.43 -13.22
N GLU A 34 -5.36 -27.61 -13.73
CA GLU A 34 -4.85 -26.42 -13.04
C GLU A 34 -5.93 -25.33 -12.92
N LEU A 35 -5.89 -24.60 -11.80
CA LEU A 35 -6.80 -23.49 -11.54
C LEU A 35 -6.38 -22.24 -12.32
N VAL A 36 -7.36 -21.57 -12.92
CA VAL A 36 -7.18 -20.30 -13.65
C VAL A 36 -8.33 -19.34 -13.31
N ALA A 37 -8.14 -18.07 -13.60
CA ALA A 37 -9.21 -17.07 -13.53
C ALA A 37 -9.73 -16.79 -14.94
N VAL A 38 -11.05 -16.80 -15.15
CA VAL A 38 -11.67 -16.50 -16.44
C VAL A 38 -12.50 -15.23 -16.32
N LYS A 39 -12.11 -14.18 -17.05
CA LYS A 39 -12.87 -12.92 -17.17
C LYS A 39 -13.85 -13.02 -18.33
N VAL A 40 -15.14 -12.98 -18.02
CA VAL A 40 -16.25 -13.03 -18.97
C VAL A 40 -16.87 -11.64 -19.09
N PHE A 41 -16.87 -11.08 -20.29
CA PHE A 41 -17.44 -9.76 -20.54
C PHE A 41 -18.97 -9.81 -20.60
N ASN A 42 -19.62 -8.81 -20.00
CA ASN A 42 -21.08 -8.69 -19.98
C ASN A 42 -21.62 -8.01 -21.26
N LYS A 43 -22.95 -7.98 -21.42
CA LYS A 43 -23.60 -7.39 -22.60
C LYS A 43 -23.24 -5.91 -22.81
N LEU A 44 -23.05 -5.15 -21.73
CA LEU A 44 -22.67 -3.72 -21.79
C LEU A 44 -21.26 -3.51 -22.35
N SER A 45 -20.38 -4.49 -22.17
CA SER A 45 -19.05 -4.46 -22.78
C SER A 45 -19.12 -4.62 -24.30
N TYR A 46 -19.96 -5.56 -24.76
CA TYR A 46 -20.17 -5.81 -26.21
C TYR A 46 -20.86 -4.67 -26.94
N SER A 47 -21.56 -3.78 -26.24
CA SER A 47 -22.12 -2.56 -26.85
C SER A 47 -21.11 -1.43 -27.06
N ARG A 48 -19.87 -1.58 -26.57
CA ARG A 48 -18.81 -0.58 -26.78
C ARG A 48 -18.19 -0.74 -28.18
N PRO A 49 -17.54 0.29 -28.74
CA PRO A 49 -16.82 0.13 -30.00
C PRO A 49 -15.78 -0.99 -29.92
N TYR A 50 -15.58 -1.73 -31.02
CA TYR A 50 -14.71 -2.91 -31.07
C TYR A 50 -13.29 -2.63 -30.55
N GLU A 51 -12.72 -1.49 -30.93
CA GLU A 51 -11.42 -1.04 -30.44
C GLU A 51 -11.38 -0.98 -28.91
N VAL A 52 -12.44 -0.46 -28.27
CA VAL A 52 -12.52 -0.39 -26.80
C VAL A 52 -12.60 -1.77 -26.16
N GLN A 53 -13.25 -2.73 -26.82
CA GLN A 53 -13.35 -4.11 -26.34
C GLN A 53 -11.99 -4.82 -26.40
N MET A 54 -11.21 -4.55 -27.44
CA MET A 54 -9.90 -5.20 -27.67
C MET A 54 -8.77 -4.61 -26.82
N ARG A 55 -8.90 -3.37 -26.33
CA ARG A 55 -7.88 -2.69 -25.53
C ARG A 55 -7.30 -3.53 -24.39
N GLU A 56 -8.16 -4.10 -23.54
CA GLU A 56 -7.67 -4.87 -22.39
C GLU A 56 -6.86 -6.11 -22.82
N PHE A 57 -7.27 -6.74 -23.92
CA PHE A 57 -6.55 -7.86 -24.51
C PHE A 57 -5.18 -7.44 -25.08
N ASP A 58 -5.15 -6.36 -25.87
CA ASP A 58 -3.93 -5.87 -26.49
C ASP A 58 -2.91 -5.41 -25.43
N MET A 59 -3.39 -4.78 -24.35
CA MET A 59 -2.56 -4.41 -23.19
C MET A 59 -1.95 -5.64 -22.52
N LEU A 60 -2.78 -6.61 -22.12
CA LEU A 60 -2.31 -7.81 -21.43
C LEU A 60 -1.39 -8.68 -22.29
N ARG A 61 -1.45 -8.59 -23.62
CA ARG A 61 -0.50 -9.28 -24.52
C ARG A 61 0.88 -8.65 -24.54
N LYS A 62 0.99 -7.34 -24.31
CA LYS A 62 2.27 -6.61 -24.27
C LYS A 62 2.97 -6.74 -22.92
N LEU A 63 2.21 -7.00 -21.86
CA LEU A 63 2.71 -7.03 -20.49
C LEU A 63 3.10 -8.45 -20.05
N ASN A 64 4.38 -8.65 -19.69
CA ASN A 64 4.87 -9.89 -19.11
C ASN A 64 5.88 -9.59 -18.01
N HIS A 65 5.44 -9.64 -16.76
CA HIS A 65 6.27 -9.33 -15.59
C HIS A 65 5.72 -10.01 -14.34
N VAL A 66 6.58 -10.30 -13.35
CA VAL A 66 6.18 -11.03 -12.13
C VAL A 66 5.08 -10.32 -11.34
N ASN A 67 5.07 -8.98 -11.37
CA ASN A 67 4.09 -8.13 -10.69
C ASN A 67 2.91 -7.71 -11.58
N ILE A 68 2.66 -8.41 -12.69
CA ILE A 68 1.47 -8.26 -13.53
C ILE A 68 0.78 -9.63 -13.61
N VAL A 69 -0.54 -9.68 -13.45
CA VAL A 69 -1.29 -10.93 -13.59
C VAL A 69 -1.13 -11.45 -15.01
N LYS A 70 -0.67 -12.69 -15.14
CA LYS A 70 -0.35 -13.27 -16.45
C LYS A 70 -1.63 -13.60 -17.23
N LEU A 71 -1.69 -13.17 -18.48
CA LEU A 71 -2.66 -13.66 -19.46
C LEU A 71 -2.14 -14.97 -20.06
N PHE A 72 -2.93 -16.05 -19.94
CA PHE A 72 -2.61 -17.34 -20.54
C PHE A 72 -3.15 -17.46 -21.96
N ALA A 73 -4.42 -17.10 -22.16
CA ALA A 73 -5.09 -17.27 -23.44
C ALA A 73 -6.29 -16.33 -23.57
N VAL A 74 -6.74 -16.17 -24.81
CA VAL A 74 -8.06 -15.64 -25.12
C VAL A 74 -8.82 -16.67 -25.94
N GLU A 75 -10.00 -17.01 -25.44
CA GLU A 75 -10.84 -18.05 -26.01
C GLU A 75 -12.28 -17.55 -26.15
N GLU A 76 -13.11 -18.34 -26.81
CA GLU A 76 -14.53 -18.07 -26.97
C GLU A 76 -15.37 -19.11 -26.23
N MET A 77 -16.45 -18.65 -25.60
CA MET A 77 -17.43 -19.51 -24.94
C MET A 77 -18.20 -20.34 -25.96
N HIS A 78 -18.37 -21.64 -25.70
CA HIS A 78 -19.06 -22.55 -26.63
C HIS A 78 -20.50 -22.13 -26.97
N LEU A 79 -21.26 -21.64 -25.98
CA LEU A 79 -22.69 -21.36 -26.14
C LEU A 79 -23.01 -19.98 -26.70
N THR A 80 -22.10 -19.02 -26.52
CA THR A 80 -22.39 -17.60 -26.79
C THR A 80 -21.38 -16.93 -27.72
N SER A 81 -20.29 -17.63 -28.09
CA SER A 81 -19.16 -17.08 -28.85
C SER A 81 -18.57 -15.80 -28.26
N LYS A 82 -18.78 -15.57 -26.96
CA LYS A 82 -18.22 -14.45 -26.24
C LYS A 82 -16.74 -14.71 -25.99
N LYS A 83 -15.90 -13.72 -26.31
CA LYS A 83 -14.49 -13.73 -25.92
C LYS A 83 -14.35 -13.69 -24.40
N VAL A 84 -13.39 -14.43 -23.88
CA VAL A 84 -13.00 -14.45 -22.47
C VAL A 84 -11.49 -14.35 -22.33
N LEU A 85 -11.03 -13.73 -21.24
CA LEU A 85 -9.61 -13.72 -20.89
C LEU A 85 -9.35 -14.83 -19.89
N VAL A 86 -8.38 -15.69 -20.19
CA VAL A 86 -7.91 -16.74 -19.27
C VAL A 86 -6.61 -16.26 -18.65
N MET A 87 -6.60 -16.12 -17.34
CA MET A 87 -5.55 -15.45 -16.57
C MET A 87 -5.07 -16.32 -15.41
N GLU A 88 -3.91 -15.96 -14.87
CA GLU A 88 -3.38 -16.50 -13.63
C GLU A 88 -4.39 -16.38 -12.49
N PHE A 89 -4.66 -17.51 -11.83
CA PHE A 89 -5.49 -17.52 -10.62
C PHE A 89 -4.64 -17.15 -9.41
N CYS A 90 -4.97 -16.02 -8.79
CA CYS A 90 -4.27 -15.55 -7.59
C CYS A 90 -5.02 -16.02 -6.33
N SER A 91 -4.54 -17.10 -5.72
CA SER A 91 -5.24 -17.75 -4.59
C SER A 91 -5.24 -16.93 -3.29
N GLY A 92 -4.35 -15.94 -3.16
CA GLY A 92 -4.28 -15.06 -2.00
C GLY A 92 -5.29 -13.91 -2.00
N GLY A 93 -6.21 -13.88 -2.98
CA GLY A 93 -7.19 -12.81 -3.11
C GLY A 93 -6.57 -11.49 -3.57
N SER A 94 -7.21 -10.38 -3.21
CA SER A 94 -6.70 -9.03 -3.49
C SER A 94 -6.09 -8.40 -2.24
N LEU A 95 -5.30 -7.34 -2.41
CA LEU A 95 -4.84 -6.50 -1.32
C LEU A 95 -6.03 -5.91 -0.55
N LEU A 96 -7.15 -5.61 -1.21
CA LEU A 96 -8.37 -5.20 -0.52
C LEU A 96 -8.84 -6.28 0.45
N SER A 97 -8.87 -7.54 0.02
CA SER A 97 -9.24 -8.66 0.89
C SER A 97 -8.31 -8.78 2.10
N GLN A 98 -7.01 -8.49 1.93
CA GLN A 98 -6.08 -8.44 3.07
C GLN A 98 -6.38 -7.28 4.02
N LEU A 99 -6.77 -6.11 3.52
CA LEU A 99 -7.12 -4.94 4.34
C LEU A 99 -8.47 -5.08 5.05
N GLU A 100 -9.36 -5.93 4.53
CA GLU A 100 -10.65 -6.26 5.16
C GLU A 100 -10.50 -7.25 6.32
N GLU A 101 -9.35 -7.93 6.44
CA GLU A 101 -9.06 -8.77 7.60
C GLU A 101 -8.97 -7.92 8.87
N PRO A 102 -9.66 -8.30 9.97
CA PRO A 102 -9.66 -7.49 11.20
C PRO A 102 -8.26 -7.21 11.76
N GLU A 103 -7.31 -8.11 11.56
CA GLU A 103 -5.90 -7.94 11.95
C GLU A 103 -5.25 -6.71 11.30
N ASN A 104 -5.69 -6.35 10.08
CA ASN A 104 -5.15 -5.26 9.27
C ASN A 104 -6.00 -3.99 9.32
N ALA A 105 -7.00 -3.92 10.22
CA ALA A 105 -7.88 -2.76 10.38
C ALA A 105 -7.13 -1.43 10.69
N PHE A 106 -5.88 -1.53 11.14
CA PHE A 106 -5.01 -0.38 11.44
C PHE A 106 -3.75 -0.35 10.53
N GLY A 107 -3.86 -0.95 9.34
CA GLY A 107 -2.80 -1.08 8.36
C GLY A 107 -2.11 -2.43 8.39
N LEU A 108 -1.30 -2.71 7.38
CA LEU A 108 -0.53 -3.94 7.27
C LEU A 108 0.66 -3.94 8.23
N PRO A 109 1.14 -5.14 8.64
CA PRO A 109 2.46 -5.29 9.22
C PRO A 109 3.53 -4.68 8.31
N GLU A 110 4.55 -4.09 8.91
CA GLU A 110 5.60 -3.36 8.17
C GLU A 110 6.33 -4.21 7.11
N SER A 111 6.57 -5.49 7.41
CA SER A 111 7.18 -6.43 6.45
C SER A 111 6.30 -6.64 5.22
N GLU A 112 4.99 -6.78 5.42
CA GLU A 112 4.03 -6.96 4.32
C GLU A 112 3.85 -5.67 3.53
N PHE A 113 3.82 -4.52 4.21
CA PHE A 113 3.77 -3.21 3.56
C PHE A 113 4.97 -2.99 2.61
N LEU A 114 6.19 -3.35 3.02
CA LEU A 114 7.37 -3.25 2.16
C LEU A 114 7.28 -4.16 0.92
N ILE A 115 6.69 -5.35 1.06
CA ILE A 115 6.45 -6.26 -0.07
C ILE A 115 5.42 -5.65 -1.04
N VAL A 116 4.33 -5.05 -0.52
CA VAL A 116 3.35 -4.31 -1.34
C VAL A 116 4.04 -3.17 -2.07
N LEU A 117 4.80 -2.33 -1.37
CA LEU A 117 5.55 -1.21 -1.93
C LEU A 117 6.44 -1.69 -3.09
N GLN A 118 7.28 -2.70 -2.84
CA GLN A 118 8.18 -3.26 -3.86
C GLN A 118 7.43 -3.77 -5.09
N CYS A 119 6.44 -4.63 -4.88
CA CYS A 119 5.72 -5.27 -5.97
C CYS A 119 4.93 -4.26 -6.82
N VAL A 120 4.27 -3.29 -6.18
CA VAL A 120 3.53 -2.23 -6.88
C VAL A 120 4.48 -1.33 -7.64
N VAL A 121 5.60 -0.90 -7.03
CA VAL A 121 6.62 -0.07 -7.70
C VAL A 121 7.20 -0.77 -8.93
N HIS A 122 7.58 -2.04 -8.81
CA HIS A 122 8.10 -2.81 -9.94
C HIS A 122 7.05 -3.04 -11.03
N GLY A 123 5.81 -3.36 -10.66
CA GLY A 123 4.70 -3.50 -11.62
C GLY A 123 4.46 -2.21 -12.39
N MET A 124 4.48 -1.07 -11.69
CA MET A 124 4.28 0.25 -12.29
C MET A 124 5.45 0.69 -13.18
N ASN A 125 6.68 0.38 -12.79
CA ASN A 125 7.84 0.63 -13.65
C ASN A 125 7.71 -0.16 -14.96
N HIS A 126 7.31 -1.43 -14.89
CA HIS A 126 7.05 -2.24 -16.08
C HIS A 126 5.94 -1.67 -16.98
N LEU A 127 4.85 -1.12 -16.40
CA LEU A 127 3.83 -0.41 -17.19
C LEU A 127 4.41 0.81 -17.89
N ARG A 128 5.20 1.62 -17.18
CA ARG A 128 5.84 2.82 -17.72
C ARG A 128 6.80 2.51 -18.86
N GLU A 129 7.64 1.49 -18.71
CA GLU A 129 8.58 1.02 -19.75
C GLU A 129 7.86 0.56 -21.03
N ASN A 130 6.63 0.07 -20.90
CA ASN A 130 5.79 -0.34 -22.03
C ASN A 130 4.81 0.76 -22.48
N GLY A 131 4.94 1.99 -21.96
CA GLY A 131 4.12 3.11 -22.34
C GLY A 131 2.64 2.97 -21.96
N VAL A 132 2.33 2.27 -20.86
CA VAL A 132 0.96 2.00 -20.40
C VAL A 132 0.63 2.83 -19.15
N VAL A 133 -0.57 3.42 -19.13
CA VAL A 133 -1.20 4.03 -17.94
C VAL A 133 -2.41 3.19 -17.54
N HIS A 134 -2.50 2.79 -16.27
CA HIS A 134 -3.51 1.86 -15.78
C HIS A 134 -4.86 2.52 -15.49
N ARG A 135 -4.86 3.66 -14.78
CA ARG A 135 -6.01 4.51 -14.42
C ARG A 135 -7.07 3.93 -13.46
N ASP A 136 -6.82 2.77 -12.87
CA ASP A 136 -7.70 2.18 -11.85
C ASP A 136 -6.90 1.35 -10.84
N ILE A 137 -5.75 1.88 -10.43
CA ILE A 137 -4.94 1.25 -9.38
C ILE A 137 -5.67 1.45 -8.05
N LYS A 138 -5.93 0.34 -7.36
CA LYS A 138 -6.58 0.29 -6.06
C LYS A 138 -6.30 -1.07 -5.41
N PRO A 139 -6.48 -1.23 -4.10
CA PRO A 139 -6.28 -2.51 -3.42
C PRO A 139 -7.03 -3.68 -4.06
N GLY A 140 -8.23 -3.46 -4.60
CA GLY A 140 -9.01 -4.52 -5.27
C GLY A 140 -8.42 -5.02 -6.59
N ASN A 141 -7.55 -4.22 -7.23
CA ASN A 141 -6.88 -4.56 -8.50
C ASN A 141 -5.40 -4.95 -8.28
N ILE A 142 -5.00 -5.19 -7.03
CA ILE A 142 -3.67 -5.67 -6.68
C ILE A 142 -3.85 -7.07 -6.09
N MET A 143 -3.59 -8.09 -6.89
CA MET A 143 -3.77 -9.49 -6.51
C MET A 143 -2.59 -9.99 -5.69
N ARG A 144 -2.83 -10.97 -4.82
CA ARG A 144 -1.80 -11.62 -4.00
C ARG A 144 -1.65 -13.09 -4.37
N VAL A 145 -0.41 -13.52 -4.55
CA VAL A 145 -0.02 -14.94 -4.56
C VAL A 145 1.02 -15.18 -3.48
N VAL A 146 1.14 -16.43 -3.03
CA VAL A 146 2.19 -16.84 -2.10
C VAL A 146 3.26 -17.56 -2.90
N GLY A 147 4.48 -17.04 -2.87
CA GLY A 147 5.64 -17.64 -3.50
C GLY A 147 6.05 -18.95 -2.83
N GLU A 148 6.95 -19.69 -3.47
CA GLU A 148 7.45 -20.98 -2.97
C GLU A 148 8.18 -20.84 -1.62
N ASP A 149 8.75 -19.66 -1.35
CA ASP A 149 9.42 -19.31 -0.10
C ASP A 149 8.44 -18.83 1.00
N GLY A 150 7.13 -18.89 0.75
CA GLY A 150 6.09 -18.45 1.66
C GLY A 150 5.85 -16.94 1.68
N ARG A 151 6.61 -16.14 0.91
CA ARG A 151 6.42 -14.68 0.86
C ARG A 151 5.32 -14.30 -0.11
N SER A 152 4.63 -13.20 0.19
CA SER A 152 3.65 -12.62 -0.71
C SER A 152 4.32 -12.08 -1.98
N ILE A 153 3.64 -12.22 -3.11
CA ILE A 153 3.96 -11.54 -4.36
C ILE A 153 2.69 -10.85 -4.82
N TYR A 154 2.74 -9.52 -4.97
CA TYR A 154 1.59 -8.75 -5.43
C TYR A 154 1.66 -8.47 -6.93
N LYS A 155 0.49 -8.45 -7.59
CA LYS A 155 0.37 -8.35 -9.04
C LYS A 155 -0.75 -7.40 -9.45
N LEU A 156 -0.48 -6.48 -10.37
CA LEU A 156 -1.52 -5.61 -10.95
C LEU A 156 -2.41 -6.39 -11.92
N THR A 157 -3.70 -6.08 -11.92
CA THR A 157 -4.71 -6.67 -12.81
C THR A 157 -5.79 -5.66 -13.19
N ASP A 158 -6.72 -6.08 -14.04
CA ASP A 158 -7.87 -5.29 -14.52
C ASP A 158 -7.47 -4.05 -15.35
N PHE A 159 -6.93 -4.32 -16.54
CA PHE A 159 -6.50 -3.31 -17.50
C PHE A 159 -7.65 -2.77 -18.37
N GLY A 160 -8.91 -2.97 -17.96
CA GLY A 160 -10.08 -2.47 -18.69
C GLY A 160 -10.09 -0.94 -18.82
N ALA A 161 -9.45 -0.25 -17.88
CA ALA A 161 -9.24 1.20 -17.90
C ALA A 161 -7.92 1.63 -18.55
N ALA A 162 -7.00 0.72 -18.92
CA ALA A 162 -5.65 1.10 -19.35
C ALA A 162 -5.58 1.75 -20.76
N ARG A 163 -4.54 2.56 -21.01
CA ARG A 163 -4.28 3.26 -22.29
C ARG A 163 -2.79 3.38 -22.59
N GLU A 164 -2.45 3.56 -23.87
CA GLU A 164 -1.09 3.87 -24.28
C GLU A 164 -0.83 5.37 -24.12
N LEU A 165 0.43 5.73 -23.87
CA LEU A 165 0.84 7.14 -23.67
C LEU A 165 0.78 7.98 -24.94
N GLU A 166 0.95 7.35 -26.11
CA GLU A 166 0.96 7.99 -27.43
C GLU A 166 -0.44 8.23 -28.00
N ASP A 167 -1.50 7.80 -27.30
CA ASP A 167 -2.87 8.11 -27.68
C ASP A 167 -3.09 9.63 -27.55
N ASP A 168 -2.96 10.38 -28.67
CA ASP A 168 -3.24 11.83 -28.80
C ASP A 168 -4.67 12.22 -28.36
N GLU A 169 -5.53 11.25 -28.07
CA GLU A 169 -6.75 11.44 -27.31
C GLU A 169 -6.41 11.88 -25.88
N LYS A 170 -6.32 13.20 -25.67
CA LYS A 170 -6.50 13.84 -24.36
C LYS A 170 -7.63 13.13 -23.61
N PHE A 171 -7.27 12.33 -22.61
CA PHE A 171 -8.05 11.19 -22.10
C PHE A 171 -9.53 11.51 -21.78
N VAL A 172 -10.44 11.20 -22.71
CA VAL A 172 -11.88 11.57 -22.62
C VAL A 172 -12.71 10.57 -21.80
N SER A 173 -12.19 9.36 -21.55
CA SER A 173 -13.00 8.26 -21.01
C SER A 173 -13.03 8.20 -19.47
N ILE A 174 -14.24 8.13 -18.89
CA ILE A 174 -14.50 8.02 -17.44
C ILE A 174 -14.35 6.57 -16.97
N TYR A 175 -13.34 6.29 -16.14
CA TYR A 175 -13.12 5.01 -15.45
C TYR A 175 -12.50 5.26 -14.07
N GLY A 176 -12.71 4.34 -13.13
CA GLY A 176 -12.04 4.33 -11.82
C GLY A 176 -12.98 4.17 -10.63
N THR A 177 -12.39 3.91 -9.47
CA THR A 177 -13.11 3.77 -8.18
C THR A 177 -13.02 5.08 -7.40
N GLU A 178 -14.17 5.64 -7.03
CA GLU A 178 -14.34 7.04 -6.57
C GLU A 178 -13.31 7.47 -5.51
N GLU A 179 -12.94 6.57 -4.61
CA GLU A 179 -12.06 6.81 -3.46
C GLU A 179 -10.57 6.94 -3.83
N TYR A 180 -10.15 6.43 -4.99
CA TYR A 180 -8.75 6.35 -5.44
C TYR A 180 -8.46 7.24 -6.66
N LEU A 181 -9.47 7.96 -7.15
CA LEU A 181 -9.36 8.79 -8.34
C LEU A 181 -8.63 10.10 -8.07
N HIS A 182 -7.79 10.50 -9.02
CA HIS A 182 -7.20 11.83 -9.04
C HIS A 182 -8.32 12.91 -9.05
N PRO A 183 -8.19 14.02 -8.31
CA PRO A 183 -9.23 15.04 -8.18
C PRO A 183 -9.78 15.55 -9.51
N ASP A 184 -8.91 15.85 -10.47
CA ASP A 184 -9.37 16.29 -11.79
C ASP A 184 -10.21 15.18 -12.48
N MET A 185 -9.85 13.89 -12.33
CA MET A 185 -10.60 12.77 -12.91
C MET A 185 -11.94 12.61 -12.21
N TYR A 186 -11.96 12.81 -10.89
CA TYR A 186 -13.16 12.78 -10.07
C TYR A 186 -14.17 13.85 -10.49
N GLU A 187 -13.72 15.08 -10.77
CA GLU A 187 -14.60 16.17 -11.24
C GLU A 187 -15.39 15.79 -12.49
N ARG A 188 -14.72 15.12 -13.43
CA ARG A 188 -15.34 14.65 -14.67
C ARG A 188 -16.17 13.39 -14.45
N ALA A 189 -15.60 12.38 -13.81
CA ALA A 189 -16.18 11.05 -13.68
C ALA A 189 -17.43 11.04 -12.79
N VAL A 190 -17.35 11.79 -11.69
CA VAL A 190 -18.31 11.73 -10.59
C VAL A 190 -19.21 12.95 -10.60
N LEU A 191 -18.65 14.16 -10.77
CA LEU A 191 -19.44 15.40 -10.79
C LEU A 191 -19.96 15.77 -12.19
N LYS A 192 -19.57 15.04 -13.24
CA LYS A 192 -20.02 15.21 -14.63
C LYS A 192 -19.83 16.65 -15.18
N LYS A 193 -18.79 17.34 -14.73
CA LYS A 193 -18.48 18.70 -15.22
C LYS A 193 -17.62 18.68 -16.50
N PRO A 194 -17.75 19.71 -17.36
CA PRO A 194 -16.93 19.85 -18.56
C PRO A 194 -15.45 20.15 -18.23
N GLN A 195 -14.55 19.62 -19.06
CA GLN A 195 -13.11 19.57 -18.80
C GLN A 195 -12.45 20.95 -18.86
N GLN A 196 -11.74 21.33 -17.79
CA GLN A 196 -10.87 22.51 -17.79
C GLN A 196 -9.37 22.15 -17.93
N LYS A 197 -8.96 20.93 -17.56
CA LYS A 197 -7.55 20.49 -17.56
C LYS A 197 -7.37 19.10 -18.19
N SER A 198 -6.25 18.89 -18.88
CA SER A 198 -5.85 17.59 -19.42
C SER A 198 -5.22 16.71 -18.33
N TYR A 199 -5.56 15.43 -18.33
CA TYR A 199 -4.97 14.43 -17.43
C TYR A 199 -3.62 13.97 -17.96
N GLY A 200 -2.62 13.91 -17.09
CA GLY A 200 -1.31 13.38 -17.40
C GLY A 200 -1.10 11.96 -16.88
N VAL A 201 0.12 11.46 -17.04
CA VAL A 201 0.58 10.18 -16.52
C VAL A 201 0.51 10.09 -14.98
N THR A 202 0.46 11.24 -14.30
CA THR A 202 0.47 11.37 -12.83
C THR A 202 -0.80 10.87 -12.15
N VAL A 203 -1.86 10.54 -12.89
CA VAL A 203 -3.11 10.00 -12.31
C VAL A 203 -2.88 8.69 -11.55
N ASP A 204 -1.98 7.84 -12.07
CA ASP A 204 -1.63 6.58 -11.42
C ASP A 204 -0.84 6.82 -10.12
N LEU A 205 -0.01 7.87 -10.07
CA LEU A 205 0.73 8.23 -8.85
C LEU A 205 -0.21 8.63 -7.70
N TRP A 206 -1.30 9.36 -8.01
CA TRP A 206 -2.33 9.66 -7.01
C TRP A 206 -3.00 8.38 -6.49
N SER A 207 -3.45 7.51 -7.40
CA SER A 207 -4.10 6.24 -7.04
C SER A 207 -3.19 5.32 -6.22
N ILE A 208 -1.89 5.30 -6.53
CA ILE A 208 -0.86 4.61 -5.74
C ILE A 208 -0.70 5.26 -4.36
N GLY A 209 -0.65 6.59 -4.27
CA GLY A 209 -0.57 7.30 -2.99
C GLY A 209 -1.73 6.99 -2.06
N VAL A 210 -2.96 7.00 -2.59
CA VAL A 210 -4.15 6.61 -1.82
C VAL A 210 -4.06 5.14 -1.39
N THR A 211 -3.61 4.26 -2.29
CA THR A 211 -3.43 2.83 -2.01
C THR A 211 -2.40 2.56 -0.93
N PHE A 212 -1.24 3.23 -0.96
CA PHE A 212 -0.19 3.09 0.06
C PHE A 212 -0.63 3.67 1.40
N TYR A 213 -1.33 4.82 1.41
CA TYR A 213 -1.90 5.33 2.66
C TYR A 213 -2.90 4.33 3.27
N HIS A 214 -3.79 3.75 2.44
CA HIS A 214 -4.76 2.75 2.89
C HIS A 214 -4.05 1.49 3.41
N ALA A 215 -3.03 1.00 2.71
CA ALA A 215 -2.25 -0.14 3.15
C ALA A 215 -1.49 0.12 4.46
N ALA A 216 -0.99 1.35 4.66
CA ALA A 216 -0.25 1.73 5.87
C ALA A 216 -1.17 1.93 7.10
N THR A 217 -2.42 2.33 6.90
CA THR A 217 -3.28 2.80 8.01
C THR A 217 -4.57 2.01 8.19
N GLY A 218 -4.98 1.21 7.21
CA GLY A 218 -6.28 0.55 7.19
C GLY A 218 -7.45 1.52 6.94
N SER A 219 -7.16 2.78 6.62
CA SER A 219 -8.17 3.82 6.38
C SER A 219 -7.85 4.64 5.13
N LEU A 220 -8.88 5.20 4.48
CA LEU A 220 -8.67 6.12 3.37
C LEU A 220 -8.09 7.46 3.86
N PRO A 221 -7.25 8.15 3.05
CA PRO A 221 -6.65 9.43 3.42
C PRO A 221 -7.65 10.59 3.42
N PHE A 222 -8.66 10.56 2.54
CA PHE A 222 -9.60 11.66 2.34
C PHE A 222 -11.02 11.17 2.62
N VAL A 223 -11.60 11.66 3.71
CA VAL A 223 -12.89 11.16 4.21
C VAL A 223 -13.79 12.34 4.58
N PRO A 224 -14.82 12.66 3.78
CA PRO A 224 -15.83 13.63 4.18
C PRO A 224 -16.77 13.03 5.23
N PHE A 225 -17.48 13.88 5.97
CA PHE A 225 -18.52 13.42 6.88
C PHE A 225 -19.60 12.64 6.10
N GLY A 226 -20.01 11.49 6.62
CA GLY A 226 -20.94 10.57 5.96
C GLY A 226 -20.31 9.69 4.86
N GLY A 227 -19.01 9.83 4.58
CA GLY A 227 -18.25 8.96 3.69
C GLY A 227 -18.16 9.45 2.23
N PRO A 228 -17.11 9.02 1.51
CA PRO A 228 -16.71 9.59 0.21
C PRO A 228 -17.80 9.48 -0.87
N ARG A 229 -18.53 8.36 -0.89
CA ARG A 229 -19.60 8.11 -1.88
C ARG A 229 -20.86 8.95 -1.63
N ARG A 230 -21.15 9.28 -0.37
CA ARG A 230 -22.35 10.06 0.00
C ARG A 230 -22.12 11.55 -0.20
N ASN A 231 -20.95 12.04 0.21
CA ASN A 231 -20.65 13.47 0.17
C ASN A 231 -19.62 13.82 -0.92
N LYS A 232 -20.04 13.63 -2.18
CA LYS A 232 -19.17 13.79 -3.36
C LYS A 232 -18.63 15.22 -3.52
N ARG A 233 -19.39 16.22 -3.09
CA ARG A 233 -18.98 17.63 -3.13
C ARG A 233 -17.85 17.92 -2.17
N ILE A 234 -17.96 17.46 -0.91
CA ILE A 234 -16.89 17.65 0.07
C ILE A 234 -15.69 16.76 -0.25
N MET A 235 -15.90 15.55 -0.77
CA MET A 235 -14.80 14.71 -1.27
C MET A 235 -13.96 15.46 -2.31
N TYR A 236 -14.62 16.04 -3.32
CA TYR A 236 -13.92 16.85 -4.33
C TYR A 236 -13.17 18.02 -3.68
N LYS A 237 -13.84 18.79 -2.81
CA LYS A 237 -13.25 19.91 -2.05
C LYS A 237 -12.00 19.48 -1.28
N ILE A 238 -12.06 18.37 -0.53
CA ILE A 238 -10.93 17.84 0.23
C ILE A 238 -9.76 17.53 -0.71
N THR A 239 -10.01 16.85 -1.83
CA THR A 239 -8.92 16.45 -2.73
C THR A 239 -8.30 17.63 -3.49
N THR A 240 -9.05 18.69 -3.78
CA THR A 240 -8.55 19.85 -4.56
C THR A 240 -8.01 20.99 -3.72
N GLU A 241 -8.58 21.25 -2.54
CA GLU A 241 -8.16 22.34 -1.63
C GLU A 241 -7.13 21.87 -0.60
N LYS A 242 -6.64 20.64 -0.76
CA LYS A 242 -5.62 20.05 0.11
C LYS A 242 -4.37 20.93 0.19
N PRO A 243 -3.91 21.30 1.40
CA PRO A 243 -2.64 22.00 1.56
C PRO A 243 -1.45 21.18 1.03
N VAL A 244 -0.42 21.88 0.56
CA VAL A 244 0.85 21.24 0.17
C VAL A 244 1.43 20.50 1.37
N GLY A 245 1.88 19.27 1.16
CA GLY A 245 2.45 18.43 2.21
C GLY A 245 1.42 17.63 3.03
N ALA A 246 0.14 17.99 3.00
CA ALA A 246 -0.88 17.20 3.71
C ALA A 246 -1.10 15.86 2.99
N ILE A 247 -1.14 14.77 3.75
CA ILE A 247 -1.31 13.39 3.24
C ILE A 247 -2.71 12.83 3.53
N ALA A 248 -3.46 13.46 4.44
CA ALA A 248 -4.82 13.09 4.76
C ALA A 248 -5.66 14.31 5.15
N GLY A 249 -6.97 14.21 4.95
CA GLY A 249 -7.97 15.23 5.25
C GLY A 249 -9.29 14.57 5.64
N VAL A 250 -9.70 14.74 6.89
CA VAL A 250 -10.91 14.11 7.44
C VAL A 250 -11.87 15.17 7.94
N GLN A 251 -13.15 15.03 7.60
CA GLN A 251 -14.22 15.83 8.19
C GLN A 251 -15.00 14.95 9.19
N SER A 252 -14.82 15.25 10.47
CA SER A 252 -15.35 14.45 11.59
C SER A 252 -16.84 14.70 11.88
N VAL A 253 -17.33 15.91 11.59
CA VAL A 253 -18.72 16.33 11.82
C VAL A 253 -19.33 16.99 10.59
N GLU A 254 -20.66 16.92 10.46
CA GLU A 254 -21.39 17.55 9.35
C GLU A 254 -21.10 19.05 9.30
N ASP A 255 -20.79 19.56 8.10
CA ASP A 255 -20.41 20.95 7.84
C ASP A 255 -19.25 21.50 8.69
N GLY A 256 -18.50 20.63 9.39
CA GLY A 256 -17.31 20.99 10.16
C GLY A 256 -16.09 21.29 9.30
N PRO A 257 -14.99 21.76 9.92
CA PRO A 257 -13.72 21.96 9.23
C PRO A 257 -13.13 20.62 8.76
N ILE A 258 -12.28 20.67 7.74
CA ILE A 258 -11.47 19.54 7.32
C ILE A 258 -10.20 19.54 8.18
N GLU A 259 -9.96 18.45 8.90
CA GLU A 259 -8.77 18.22 9.70
C GLU A 259 -7.67 17.66 8.81
N TRP A 260 -6.65 18.46 8.53
CA TRP A 260 -5.50 18.07 7.71
C TRP A 260 -4.41 17.42 8.54
N SER A 261 -3.88 16.31 8.05
CA SER A 261 -2.76 15.60 8.67
C SER A 261 -1.55 15.54 7.73
N TYR A 262 -0.37 15.73 8.31
CA TYR A 262 0.94 15.74 7.63
C TYR A 262 1.81 14.55 8.02
N GLN A 263 1.29 13.67 8.88
CA GLN A 263 1.97 12.51 9.42
C GLN A 263 1.01 11.33 9.40
N LEU A 264 1.55 10.12 9.38
CA LEU A 264 0.74 8.91 9.54
C LEU A 264 0.22 8.82 10.98
N PRO A 265 -0.97 8.28 11.19
CA PRO A 265 -1.58 8.23 12.51
C PRO A 265 -0.76 7.35 13.48
N SER A 266 -0.85 7.63 14.78
CA SER A 266 -0.09 6.90 15.80
C SER A 266 -0.46 5.41 15.90
N HIS A 267 -1.67 5.03 15.49
CA HIS A 267 -2.11 3.62 15.45
C HIS A 267 -1.56 2.83 14.25
N CYS A 268 -0.91 3.50 13.29
CA CYS A 268 -0.27 2.86 12.15
C CYS A 268 0.85 1.92 12.64
N GLN A 269 0.84 0.69 12.12
CA GLN A 269 1.78 -0.38 12.51
C GLN A 269 3.22 -0.16 12.01
N LEU A 270 3.46 0.79 11.11
CA LEU A 270 4.79 1.06 10.59
C LEU A 270 5.68 1.70 11.67
N SER A 271 6.94 1.31 11.72
CA SER A 271 7.93 1.97 12.57
C SER A 271 8.11 3.45 12.20
N GLU A 272 8.52 4.26 13.19
CA GLU A 272 8.79 5.68 12.96
C GLU A 272 9.86 5.88 11.87
N GLY A 273 10.87 5.01 11.85
CA GLY A 273 11.89 5.02 10.81
C GLY A 273 11.37 4.79 9.40
N LEU A 274 10.31 3.98 9.21
CA LEU A 274 9.69 3.86 7.88
C LEU A 274 8.72 5.00 7.59
N LYS A 275 7.99 5.49 8.59
CA LYS A 275 7.07 6.64 8.45
C LYS A 275 7.82 7.87 7.93
N THR A 276 9.00 8.17 8.46
CA THR A 276 9.81 9.32 8.01
C THR A 276 10.26 9.22 6.55
N GLN A 277 10.42 8.00 6.01
CA GLN A 277 10.75 7.78 4.61
C GLN A 277 9.50 7.83 3.71
N LEU A 278 8.38 7.29 4.18
CA LEU A 278 7.15 7.15 3.39
C LEU A 278 6.34 8.44 3.28
N VAL A 279 6.27 9.24 4.35
CA VAL A 279 5.46 10.48 4.40
C VAL A 279 5.84 11.47 3.29
N PRO A 280 7.14 11.75 3.03
CA PRO A 280 7.54 12.60 1.90
C PRO A 280 7.04 12.07 0.54
N VAL A 281 7.16 10.76 0.30
CA VAL A 281 6.66 10.13 -0.93
C VAL A 281 5.16 10.36 -1.08
N LEU A 282 4.37 10.06 -0.03
CA LEU A 282 2.92 10.26 -0.03
C LEU A 282 2.55 11.72 -0.28
N ALA A 283 3.20 12.65 0.43
CA ALA A 283 2.96 14.09 0.30
C ALA A 283 3.20 14.61 -1.12
N SER A 284 4.16 14.03 -1.83
CA SER A 284 4.54 14.46 -3.18
C SER A 284 3.74 13.81 -4.30
N ILE A 285 3.21 12.60 -4.12
CA ILE A 285 2.36 11.93 -5.13
C ILE A 285 0.86 12.17 -4.90
N LEU A 286 0.45 12.48 -3.67
CA LEU A 286 -0.88 13.02 -3.36
C LEU A 286 -0.89 14.53 -3.61
N GLU A 287 -0.52 14.96 -4.81
CA GLU A 287 -0.50 16.39 -5.18
C GLU A 287 -1.27 16.58 -6.49
N ALA A 288 -2.34 17.37 -6.41
CA ALA A 288 -3.24 17.63 -7.54
C ALA A 288 -2.63 18.64 -8.53
N ASN A 289 -1.73 19.49 -8.05
CA ASN A 289 -1.03 20.44 -8.90
C ASN A 289 0.14 19.75 -9.63
N GLN A 290 0.02 19.60 -10.96
CA GLN A 290 1.02 18.95 -11.81
C GLN A 290 2.42 19.58 -11.70
N ASP A 291 2.54 20.88 -11.46
CA ASP A 291 3.84 21.57 -11.33
C ASP A 291 4.55 21.25 -10.02
N LYS A 292 3.81 20.76 -9.01
CA LYS A 292 4.32 20.42 -7.68
C LYS A 292 4.38 18.91 -7.43
N CYS A 293 3.63 18.14 -8.21
CA CYS A 293 3.58 16.68 -8.15
C CYS A 293 4.90 16.10 -8.64
N TRP A 294 5.34 15.00 -8.03
CA TRP A 294 6.49 14.26 -8.56
C TRP A 294 6.19 13.64 -9.93
N GLY A 295 7.23 13.58 -10.76
CA GLY A 295 7.25 12.70 -11.93
C GLY A 295 7.58 11.26 -11.55
N PHE A 296 7.37 10.33 -12.49
CA PHE A 296 7.66 8.91 -12.29
C PHE A 296 9.13 8.64 -11.96
N ASP A 297 10.08 9.31 -12.64
CA ASP A 297 11.51 9.08 -12.42
C ASP A 297 11.92 9.37 -10.97
N GLN A 298 11.40 10.47 -10.42
CA GLN A 298 11.62 10.83 -9.01
C GLN A 298 10.92 9.85 -8.08
N PHE A 299 9.65 9.50 -8.35
CA PHE A 299 8.92 8.50 -7.56
C PHE A 299 9.66 7.16 -7.50
N PHE A 300 10.15 6.65 -8.63
CA PHE A 300 10.90 5.41 -8.69
C PHE A 300 12.24 5.51 -7.98
N ALA A 301 12.99 6.60 -8.16
CA ALA A 301 14.27 6.81 -7.48
C ALA A 301 14.11 6.81 -5.95
N GLU A 302 13.12 7.55 -5.44
CA GLU A 302 12.87 7.71 -4.01
C GLU A 302 12.36 6.40 -3.38
N THR A 303 11.38 5.74 -4.00
CA THR A 303 10.86 4.45 -3.49
C THR A 303 11.90 3.33 -3.57
N THR A 304 12.70 3.28 -4.64
CA THR A 304 13.85 2.35 -4.75
C THR A 304 14.90 2.66 -3.69
N GLY A 305 15.12 3.94 -3.37
CA GLY A 305 15.97 4.37 -2.27
C GLY A 305 15.51 3.81 -0.91
N ILE A 306 14.20 3.79 -0.64
CA ILE A 306 13.62 3.16 0.56
C ILE A 306 13.88 1.65 0.56
N LEU A 307 13.60 0.98 -0.54
CA LEU A 307 13.70 -0.48 -0.67
C LEU A 307 15.15 -1.01 -0.60
N HIS A 308 16.15 -0.18 -0.92
CA HIS A 308 17.57 -0.53 -0.82
C HIS A 308 18.21 -0.22 0.54
N ARG A 309 17.43 0.26 1.51
CA ARG A 309 17.91 0.45 2.90
C ARG A 309 17.83 -0.86 3.66
N VAL A 310 18.80 -1.06 4.56
CA VAL A 310 18.73 -2.10 5.59
C VAL A 310 18.07 -1.51 6.84
N ALA A 311 17.34 -2.35 7.57
CA ALA A 311 16.76 -1.99 8.85
C ALA A 311 17.68 -2.45 9.99
N ILE A 312 18.16 -1.52 10.81
CA ILE A 312 18.90 -1.81 12.04
C ILE A 312 17.94 -1.64 13.22
N HIS A 313 17.81 -2.68 14.04
CA HIS A 313 16.92 -2.70 15.20
C HIS A 313 17.67 -2.17 16.41
N ILE A 314 17.10 -1.15 17.05
CA ILE A 314 17.67 -0.51 18.24
C ILE A 314 16.64 -0.53 19.36
N PHE A 315 17.10 -0.80 20.57
CA PHE A 315 16.30 -0.62 21.79
C PHE A 315 16.93 0.47 22.66
N SER A 316 16.21 1.57 22.87
CA SER A 316 16.62 2.64 23.79
C SER A 316 16.25 2.24 25.21
N LEU A 317 17.26 1.87 26.02
CA LEU A 317 17.03 1.23 27.31
C LEU A 317 16.37 2.19 28.32
N GLN A 318 16.85 3.43 28.42
CA GLN A 318 16.32 4.42 29.36
C GLN A 318 14.92 4.92 28.97
N GLN A 319 14.64 4.98 27.67
CA GLN A 319 13.34 5.42 27.15
C GLN A 319 12.33 4.26 27.07
N ALA A 320 12.79 3.01 27.09
CA ALA A 320 12.00 1.79 26.91
C ALA A 320 11.26 1.75 25.56
N THR A 321 11.96 2.13 24.48
CA THR A 321 11.40 2.26 23.12
C THR A 321 12.20 1.46 22.10
N VAL A 322 11.48 0.85 21.15
CA VAL A 322 12.04 0.13 20.00
C VAL A 322 12.11 1.08 18.81
N HIS A 323 13.23 1.07 18.10
CA HIS A 323 13.48 1.88 16.92
C HIS A 323 13.99 1.00 15.76
N ARG A 324 13.62 1.39 14.54
CA ARG A 324 14.13 0.78 13.31
C ARG A 324 14.78 1.87 12.48
N ILE A 325 16.09 1.76 12.30
CA ILE A 325 16.86 2.72 11.52
C ILE A 325 16.99 2.20 10.09
N TYR A 326 16.35 2.88 9.15
CA TYR A 326 16.45 2.59 7.72
C TYR A 326 17.62 3.35 7.10
N ILE A 327 18.69 2.64 6.79
CA ILE A 327 19.96 3.24 6.35
C ILE A 327 20.58 2.40 5.23
N HIS A 328 21.34 3.01 4.32
CA HIS A 328 22.02 2.22 3.29
C HIS A 328 23.23 1.49 3.88
N PHE A 329 23.49 0.27 3.40
CA PHE A 329 24.61 -0.56 3.87
C PHE A 329 25.99 0.11 3.67
N TYR A 330 26.11 1.03 2.70
CA TYR A 330 27.33 1.79 2.41
C TYR A 330 27.44 3.11 3.18
N ASN A 331 26.43 3.50 3.98
CA ASN A 331 26.55 4.65 4.87
C ASN A 331 27.52 4.35 6.01
N THR A 332 28.02 5.42 6.63
CA THR A 332 28.96 5.35 7.74
C THR A 332 28.23 5.35 9.09
N ALA A 333 28.91 4.94 10.16
CA ALA A 333 28.38 4.99 11.51
C ALA A 333 28.01 6.42 11.94
N SER A 334 28.73 7.44 11.46
CA SER A 334 28.34 8.85 11.70
C SER A 334 26.91 9.14 11.25
N ILE A 335 26.53 8.69 10.04
CA ILE A 335 25.16 8.88 9.53
C ILE A 335 24.15 8.06 10.35
N PHE A 336 24.55 6.88 10.81
CA PHE A 336 23.74 6.08 11.72
C PHE A 336 23.47 6.81 13.03
N PHE A 337 24.47 7.44 13.65
CA PHE A 337 24.30 8.20 14.91
C PHE A 337 23.31 9.36 14.75
N ASP A 338 23.40 10.10 13.64
CA ASP A 338 22.46 11.18 13.33
C ASP A 338 21.03 10.66 13.19
N GLU A 339 20.85 9.48 12.59
CA GLU A 339 19.53 8.88 12.39
C GLU A 339 18.94 8.30 13.68
N VAL A 340 19.81 7.82 14.58
CA VAL A 340 19.42 7.45 15.95
C VAL A 340 18.99 8.68 16.73
N GLU A 341 19.74 9.79 16.65
CA GLU A 341 19.40 11.04 17.32
C GLU A 341 18.05 11.58 16.86
N LYS A 342 17.74 11.55 15.55
CA LYS A 342 16.42 11.99 15.05
C LYS A 342 15.25 11.23 15.67
N GLN A 343 15.39 9.93 15.91
CA GLN A 343 14.32 9.10 16.45
C GLN A 343 14.27 9.07 17.98
N THR A 344 15.42 9.20 18.65
CA THR A 344 15.54 9.04 20.11
C THR A 344 15.74 10.35 20.85
N GLN A 345 16.13 11.42 20.16
CA GLN A 345 16.57 12.69 20.73
C GLN A 345 17.82 12.58 21.65
N VAL A 346 18.51 11.43 21.65
CA VAL A 346 19.79 11.24 22.34
C VAL A 346 20.90 11.77 21.43
N SER A 347 21.62 12.81 21.87
CA SER A 347 22.68 13.43 21.06
C SER A 347 23.79 12.44 20.75
N THR A 348 24.39 12.55 19.55
CA THR A 348 25.46 11.64 19.10
C THR A 348 26.59 11.45 20.10
N GLU A 349 26.94 12.46 20.91
CA GLU A 349 27.99 12.36 21.95
C GLU A 349 27.57 11.58 23.21
N CYS A 350 26.27 11.50 23.51
CA CYS A 350 25.73 10.76 24.64
C CYS A 350 25.46 9.28 24.28
N GLN A 351 25.46 8.90 23.00
CA GLN A 351 25.09 7.56 22.55
C GLN A 351 26.15 6.49 22.92
N GLN A 352 25.74 5.46 23.67
CA GLN A 352 26.52 4.24 23.92
C GLN A 352 25.77 3.02 23.42
N TYR A 353 26.48 2.16 22.70
CA TYR A 353 25.90 0.98 22.07
C TYR A 353 26.39 -0.31 22.71
N PHE A 354 25.47 -1.26 22.85
CA PHE A 354 25.76 -2.62 23.31
C PHE A 354 25.09 -3.64 22.40
N PHE A 355 25.73 -4.78 22.18
CA PHE A 355 25.16 -5.88 21.42
C PHE A 355 25.54 -7.21 22.06
N GLN A 356 24.53 -8.03 22.37
CA GLN A 356 24.69 -9.34 23.02
C GLN A 356 25.62 -9.33 24.25
N GLY A 357 25.41 -8.38 25.17
CA GLY A 357 26.17 -8.29 26.44
C GLY A 357 27.53 -7.61 26.34
N HIS A 358 27.91 -7.09 25.17
CA HIS A 358 29.22 -6.48 24.98
C HIS A 358 29.07 -5.05 24.48
N SER A 359 29.99 -4.16 24.89
CA SER A 359 30.08 -2.81 24.33
C SER A 359 30.39 -2.89 22.82
N LEU A 360 29.56 -2.22 22.03
CA LEU A 360 29.71 -2.14 20.59
C LEU A 360 30.36 -0.81 20.21
N ILE A 361 31.65 -0.84 19.90
CA ILE A 361 32.40 0.33 19.47
C ILE A 361 32.21 0.50 17.97
N LEU A 362 31.55 1.59 17.58
CA LEU A 362 31.31 1.94 16.18
C LEU A 362 32.16 3.16 15.83
N GLU A 363 33.22 2.96 15.05
CA GLU A 363 34.05 4.05 14.56
C GLU A 363 33.26 4.92 13.55
N PRO A 364 33.30 6.26 13.59
CA PRO A 364 32.48 7.11 12.73
C PRO A 364 32.60 6.84 11.22
N SER A 365 33.76 6.32 10.78
CA SER A 365 34.04 5.95 9.39
C SER A 365 33.62 4.52 9.02
N MET A 366 33.29 3.67 10.01
CA MET A 366 32.86 2.29 9.82
C MET A 366 31.59 2.25 8.98
N LYS A 367 31.52 1.30 8.04
CA LYS A 367 30.36 1.13 7.17
C LYS A 367 29.29 0.28 7.86
N VAL A 368 28.02 0.60 7.62
CA VAL A 368 26.87 -0.14 8.16
C VAL A 368 26.92 -1.63 7.82
N VAL A 369 27.41 -2.00 6.63
CA VAL A 369 27.60 -3.42 6.25
C VAL A 369 28.50 -4.20 7.21
N SER A 370 29.35 -3.51 7.99
CA SER A 370 30.22 -4.12 9.00
C SER A 370 29.55 -4.26 10.38
N PHE A 371 28.33 -3.76 10.56
CA PHE A 371 27.61 -3.83 11.84
C PHE A 371 27.15 -5.28 12.10
N PRO A 372 26.96 -5.65 13.38
CA PRO A 372 26.36 -6.93 13.69
C PRO A 372 24.94 -7.04 13.11
N PRO A 373 24.50 -8.22 12.65
CA PRO A 373 23.14 -8.43 12.19
C PRO A 373 22.16 -8.29 13.36
N THR A 374 21.08 -7.54 13.16
CA THR A 374 20.07 -7.26 14.19
C THR A 374 18.71 -7.81 13.77
N THR A 375 17.90 -8.18 14.77
CA THR A 375 16.49 -8.53 14.62
C THR A 375 15.68 -7.86 15.74
N PRO A 376 14.33 -7.85 15.69
CA PRO A 376 13.53 -7.32 16.80
C PRO A 376 13.89 -7.93 18.17
N ASP A 377 14.23 -9.23 18.19
CA ASP A 377 14.60 -9.96 19.42
C ASP A 377 16.10 -9.92 19.74
N ARG A 378 16.92 -9.42 18.82
CA ARG A 378 18.37 -9.16 19.00
C ARG A 378 18.72 -7.75 18.52
N PRO A 379 18.23 -6.69 19.20
CA PRO A 379 18.55 -5.33 18.82
C PRO A 379 19.95 -4.93 19.32
N ILE A 380 20.46 -3.82 18.79
CA ILE A 380 21.52 -3.05 19.44
C ILE A 380 20.86 -2.24 20.56
N PHE A 381 21.39 -2.33 21.77
CA PHE A 381 20.94 -1.52 22.90
C PHE A 381 21.60 -0.15 22.85
N LEU A 382 20.80 0.91 23.00
CA LEU A 382 21.24 2.28 23.17
C LEU A 382 21.08 2.69 24.64
N ILE A 383 22.14 3.26 25.19
CA ILE A 383 22.16 3.90 26.51
C ILE A 383 22.72 5.31 26.34
N SER A 384 22.03 6.31 26.87
CA SER A 384 22.51 7.69 26.96
C SER A 384 23.41 7.84 28.19
N ARG A 385 24.58 8.45 28.01
CA ARG A 385 25.44 8.94 29.12
C ARG A 385 24.78 10.06 29.92
N CYS A 386 23.72 10.64 29.37
CA CYS A 386 23.02 11.81 29.85
C CYS A 386 21.66 11.37 30.45
N PRO A 387 21.09 12.08 31.45
CA PRO A 387 19.81 11.69 32.03
C PRO A 387 18.67 11.83 31.03
N GLU A 388 17.97 10.74 30.73
CA GLU A 388 16.82 10.70 29.81
C GLU A 388 15.50 10.50 30.57
N LYS A 389 14.40 11.01 30.00
CA LYS A 389 13.05 10.69 30.51
C LYS A 389 12.60 9.33 29.99
N THR A 390 12.06 8.49 30.86
CA THR A 390 11.36 7.27 30.44
C THR A 390 10.10 7.66 29.67
N VAL A 391 9.97 7.17 28.43
CA VAL A 391 8.83 7.45 27.55
C VAL A 391 7.85 6.27 27.56
N GLY A 392 8.36 5.05 27.35
CA GLY A 392 7.57 3.84 27.16
C GLY A 392 6.94 3.74 25.76
N LEU A 393 6.12 2.72 25.54
CA LEU A 393 5.38 2.53 24.28
C LEU A 393 4.30 3.61 24.13
N LEU A 394 4.43 4.45 23.10
CA LEU A 394 3.42 5.43 22.73
C LEU A 394 2.29 4.74 21.95
N TYR A 395 1.19 4.42 22.62
CA TYR A 395 -0.06 4.04 21.97
C TYR A 395 -1.19 4.98 22.41
N LYS A 396 -2.17 5.19 21.53
CA LYS A 396 -3.37 5.97 21.85
C LYS A 396 -4.54 4.99 21.98
N GLU A 397 -5.13 4.92 23.17
CA GLU A 397 -6.40 4.21 23.35
C GLU A 397 -7.48 4.89 22.51
N ARG A 398 -8.20 4.11 21.70
CA ARG A 398 -9.39 4.58 21.03
C ARG A 398 -10.53 4.47 22.05
N LYS A 399 -11.25 5.57 22.31
CA LYS A 399 -12.49 5.50 23.06
C LYS A 399 -13.47 4.64 22.27
N GLU A 400 -14.16 3.72 22.94
CA GLU A 400 -15.26 2.96 22.34
C GLU A 400 -16.34 3.95 21.88
N ASP A 401 -16.42 4.21 20.57
CA ASP A 401 -17.58 4.90 20.03
C ASP A 401 -18.79 3.97 20.12
N HIS A 402 -19.95 4.49 20.54
CA HIS A 402 -21.18 3.73 20.76
C HIS A 402 -21.50 2.83 19.55
N LEU A 403 -21.23 1.54 19.72
CA LEU A 403 -21.32 0.54 18.67
C LEU A 403 -22.78 0.12 18.42
N HIS A 404 -23.30 0.45 17.24
CA HIS A 404 -24.52 -0.16 16.74
C HIS A 404 -24.26 -1.62 16.33
N GLN A 405 -25.18 -2.52 16.70
CA GLN A 405 -25.18 -3.94 16.32
C GLN A 405 -25.32 -4.11 14.80
N CYS A 406 -24.22 -4.03 14.06
CA CYS A 406 -24.12 -4.34 12.64
C CYS A 406 -22.84 -5.16 12.38
N LEU A 407 -22.80 -5.95 11.30
CA LEU A 407 -21.63 -6.75 10.91
C LEU A 407 -20.36 -5.89 10.77
N GLU A 408 -20.48 -4.66 10.26
CA GLU A 408 -19.40 -3.66 10.22
C GLU A 408 -18.89 -3.30 11.63
N GLY A 409 -19.79 -3.24 12.61
CA GLY A 409 -19.45 -3.03 14.02
C GLY A 409 -18.66 -4.21 14.62
N MET A 410 -18.98 -5.46 14.25
CA MET A 410 -18.24 -6.62 14.73
C MET A 410 -16.81 -6.66 14.17
N ILE A 411 -16.60 -6.36 12.89
CA ILE A 411 -15.26 -6.25 12.27
C ILE A 411 -14.46 -5.14 12.97
N ALA A 412 -15.08 -3.99 13.23
CA ALA A 412 -14.44 -2.90 13.97
C ALA A 412 -14.01 -3.33 15.39
N VAL A 413 -14.87 -4.06 16.13
CA VAL A 413 -14.54 -4.60 17.45
C VAL A 413 -13.37 -5.59 17.38
N LEU A 414 -13.40 -6.53 16.44
CA LEU A 414 -12.32 -7.49 16.24
C LEU A 414 -11.00 -6.79 15.89
N GLY A 415 -11.06 -5.74 15.07
CA GLY A 415 -9.88 -4.93 14.76
C GLY A 415 -9.29 -4.24 15.99
N VAL A 416 -10.13 -3.69 16.86
CA VAL A 416 -9.71 -3.10 18.14
C VAL A 416 -9.10 -4.15 19.06
N ILE A 417 -9.69 -5.36 19.15
CA ILE A 417 -9.12 -6.48 19.93
C ILE A 417 -7.73 -6.86 19.41
N HIS A 418 -7.56 -6.99 18.09
CA HIS A 418 -6.25 -7.28 17.51
C HIS A 418 -5.24 -6.15 17.76
N GLN A 419 -5.68 -4.89 17.77
CA GLN A 419 -4.82 -3.78 18.16
C GLN A 419 -4.35 -3.90 19.62
N TYR A 420 -5.25 -4.20 20.56
CA TYR A 420 -4.88 -4.42 21.96
C TYR A 420 -3.95 -5.62 22.13
N LEU A 421 -4.19 -6.72 21.42
CA LEU A 421 -3.30 -7.88 21.43
C LEU A 421 -1.90 -7.51 20.95
N ARG A 422 -1.76 -6.76 19.85
CA ARG A 422 -0.46 -6.27 19.37
C ARG A 422 0.24 -5.37 20.38
N ILE A 423 -0.50 -4.47 21.03
CA ILE A 423 0.06 -3.59 22.07
C ILE A 423 0.55 -4.43 23.25
N ALA A 424 -0.23 -5.43 23.70
CA ALA A 424 0.16 -6.32 24.78
C ALA A 424 1.43 -7.13 24.45
N CYS A 425 1.51 -7.71 23.24
CA CYS A 425 2.71 -8.40 22.78
C CYS A 425 3.93 -7.46 22.73
N SER A 426 3.75 -6.22 22.23
CA SER A 426 4.83 -5.22 22.19
C SER A 426 5.30 -4.83 23.60
N LEU A 427 4.38 -4.69 24.55
CA LEU A 427 4.70 -4.41 25.96
C LEU A 427 5.50 -5.56 26.58
N GLN A 428 5.11 -6.80 26.31
CA GLN A 428 5.84 -7.98 26.76
C GLN A 428 7.26 -8.00 26.17
N GLN A 429 7.40 -7.79 24.86
CA GLN A 429 8.71 -7.73 24.21
C GLN A 429 9.58 -6.62 24.80
N CYS A 430 9.02 -5.43 25.05
CA CYS A 430 9.75 -4.35 25.72
C CYS A 430 10.22 -4.76 27.12
N GLN A 431 9.40 -5.46 27.91
CA GLN A 431 9.81 -5.96 29.23
C GLN A 431 10.97 -6.96 29.14
N GLU A 432 10.91 -7.89 28.19
CA GLU A 432 11.98 -8.87 27.95
C GLU A 432 13.27 -8.18 27.50
N LEU A 433 13.18 -7.19 26.59
CA LEU A 433 14.34 -6.41 26.14
C LEU A 433 14.92 -5.54 27.25
N ILE A 434 14.10 -4.96 28.13
CA ILE A 434 14.58 -4.22 29.31
C ILE A 434 15.42 -5.14 30.20
N LEU A 435 14.92 -6.34 30.50
CA LEU A 435 15.65 -7.32 31.31
C LEU A 435 16.97 -7.70 30.65
N GLN A 436 16.95 -8.02 29.35
CA GLN A 436 18.17 -8.33 28.59
C GLN A 436 19.16 -7.16 28.60
N GLY A 437 18.69 -5.93 28.39
CA GLY A 437 19.52 -4.73 28.38
C GLY A 437 20.18 -4.45 29.73
N PHE A 438 19.46 -4.65 30.84
CA PHE A 438 20.04 -4.55 32.19
C PHE A 438 21.12 -5.59 32.43
N TYR A 439 20.92 -6.85 32.01
CA TYR A 439 21.96 -7.88 32.10
C TYR A 439 23.16 -7.60 31.20
N CYS A 440 22.98 -6.86 30.10
CA CYS A 440 24.09 -6.46 29.23
C CYS A 440 24.91 -5.30 29.81
N TYR A 441 24.31 -4.49 30.70
CA TYR A 441 24.96 -3.32 31.30
C TYR A 441 25.71 -3.67 32.59
N MET A 442 25.19 -4.60 33.40
CA MET A 442 25.91 -5.16 34.55
C MET A 442 27.07 -6.04 34.10
#